data_AF-A0A1S3QQZ5-F1
#
_entry.id   AF-A0A1S3QQZ5-F1
#
_cell.length_a   1.000
_cell.length_b   1.000
_cell.length_c   1.000
_cell.angle_alpha   90.00
_cell.angle_beta   90.00
_cell.angle_gamma   90.00
#
_symmetry.space_group_name_H-M   'P 1'
#
loop_
_entity.id
_entity.type
_entity.pdbx_description
1 polymer ?
#
loop_
_entity_poly.entity_id
_entity_poly.type
_entity_poly.pdbx_seq_one_letter_code
_entity_poly.pdbx_strand_id
1 'polypeptide(L)'
;MVLALFHIDVTCTLSSLDQVFITVNCLSTDFSCQKGVKGMPLRIQIDTYSYNHRCNTPTHRAFSEIKVFCDKGAERKIRGEERKQIRMKPKGTAGSLAALDRKSDTMFFKSLSDLDTQPVLFIPDVNFGHLQRTGQVFAFNTEEMEREG
;
A
#
# COMPACT_ATOMS: atom_id res chain seq x y z
N MET A 1 2.77 -9.94 12.37
CA MET A 1 2.30 -9.36 11.09
C MET A 1 3.03 -8.04 10.91
N VAL A 2 4.08 -8.01 10.09
CA VAL A 2 4.89 -6.79 9.89
C VAL A 2 4.13 -5.91 8.90
N LEU A 3 3.46 -4.87 9.39
CA LEU A 3 3.02 -3.76 8.55
C LEU A 3 4.28 -2.99 8.17
N ALA A 4 4.86 -3.27 7.00
CA ALA A 4 5.94 -2.45 6.47
C ALA A 4 5.34 -1.13 5.97
N LEU A 5 5.27 -0.13 6.85
CA LEU A 5 5.14 1.26 6.42
C LEU A 5 6.54 1.73 6.05
N PHE A 6 6.80 1.80 4.75
CA PHE A 6 7.97 2.49 4.23
C PHE A 6 7.73 3.99 4.40
N HIS A 7 8.55 4.64 5.23
CA HIS A 7 8.49 6.07 5.41
C HIS A 7 9.35 6.74 4.35
N ILE A 8 8.76 7.64 3.59
CA ILE A 8 9.46 8.49 2.62
C ILE A 8 9.23 9.92 3.09
N ASP A 9 10.28 10.54 3.60
CA ASP A 9 10.27 11.96 3.94
C ASP A 9 10.53 12.79 2.68
N VAL A 10 9.52 13.54 2.24
CA VAL A 10 9.66 14.51 1.15
C VAL A 10 9.44 15.90 1.70
N THR A 11 10.47 16.75 1.62
CA THR A 11 10.36 18.17 1.98
C THR A 11 10.03 18.96 0.71
N CYS A 12 8.79 19.43 0.57
CA CYS A 12 8.36 20.27 -0.54
C CYS A 12 8.20 21.73 -0.10
N THR A 13 8.55 22.68 -0.96
CA THR A 13 8.34 24.11 -0.71
C THR A 13 7.08 24.58 -1.44
N LEU A 14 6.17 25.25 -0.73
CA LEU A 14 4.84 25.67 -1.24
C LEU A 14 4.87 26.57 -2.50
N SER A 15 6.04 27.04 -2.92
CA SER A 15 6.23 27.97 -4.04
C SER A 15 6.24 27.33 -5.43
N SER A 16 6.37 26.00 -5.56
CA SER A 16 6.33 25.30 -6.84
C SER A 16 5.31 24.15 -6.79
N LEU A 17 4.62 23.90 -7.90
CA LEU A 17 3.77 22.72 -8.08
C LEU A 17 4.67 21.48 -8.11
N ASP A 18 5.03 20.97 -6.94
CA ASP A 18 5.97 19.87 -6.81
C ASP A 18 5.24 18.54 -7.03
N GLN A 19 5.33 18.02 -8.26
CA GLN A 19 4.93 16.66 -8.57
C GLN A 19 6.02 15.69 -8.11
N VAL A 20 5.65 14.76 -7.23
CA VAL A 20 6.56 13.72 -6.74
C VAL A 20 6.19 12.38 -7.38
N PHE A 21 7.18 11.69 -7.92
CA PHE A 21 7.01 10.33 -8.45
C PHE A 21 7.53 9.32 -7.42
N ILE A 22 6.67 8.40 -6.99
CA ILE A 22 6.97 7.41 -5.96
C ILE A 22 6.88 6.01 -6.59
N THR A 23 7.89 5.17 -6.32
CA THR A 23 7.87 3.74 -6.64
C THR A 23 7.74 2.92 -5.35
N VAL A 24 6.95 1.84 -5.40
CA VAL A 24 6.78 0.91 -4.28
C VAL A 24 7.39 -0.42 -4.66
N ASN A 25 8.43 -0.83 -3.91
CA ASN A 25 9.27 -1.98 -4.25
C ASN A 25 8.87 -3.28 -3.54
N CYS A 26 7.76 -3.28 -2.80
CA CYS A 26 7.20 -4.47 -2.17
C CYS A 26 5.89 -4.87 -2.86
N LEU A 27 5.72 -6.16 -3.11
CA LEU A 27 4.47 -6.69 -3.64
C LEU A 27 3.46 -6.84 -2.50
N SER A 28 2.18 -6.68 -2.81
CA SER A 28 1.11 -6.97 -1.85
C SER A 28 1.12 -8.43 -1.37
N THR A 29 1.75 -9.34 -2.11
CA THR A 29 1.90 -10.76 -1.75
C THR A 29 3.13 -11.05 -0.88
N ASP A 30 4.11 -10.14 -0.78
CA ASP A 30 5.34 -10.39 -0.01
C ASP A 30 5.06 -10.54 1.50
N PHE A 31 3.94 -9.96 1.96
CA PHE A 31 3.50 -10.02 3.35
C PHE A 31 2.61 -11.23 3.65
N SER A 32 2.56 -12.21 2.76
CA SER A 32 1.84 -13.47 2.97
C SER A 32 2.66 -14.67 2.52
N CYS A 33 2.94 -15.59 3.45
CA CYS A 33 3.75 -16.78 3.18
C CYS A 33 3.00 -17.88 2.41
N GLN A 34 1.68 -17.79 2.27
CA GLN A 34 0.87 -18.79 1.59
C GLN A 34 0.77 -18.47 0.09
N LYS A 35 1.29 -19.37 -0.77
CA LYS A 35 1.15 -19.26 -2.23
C LYS A 35 -0.33 -19.32 -2.63
N GLY A 36 -0.73 -18.47 -3.57
CA GLY A 36 -2.10 -18.47 -4.12
C GLY A 36 -3.14 -17.69 -3.30
N VAL A 37 -2.77 -17.04 -2.20
CA VAL A 37 -3.69 -16.18 -1.45
C VAL A 37 -3.71 -14.75 -1.98
N LYS A 38 -4.82 -14.06 -1.69
CA LYS A 38 -4.99 -12.65 -2.05
C LYS A 38 -3.99 -11.81 -1.25
N GLY A 39 -3.12 -11.09 -1.94
CA GLY A 39 -2.16 -10.18 -1.30
C GLY A 39 -2.82 -9.16 -0.37
N MET A 40 -2.08 -8.75 0.65
CA MET A 40 -2.52 -7.78 1.65
C MET A 40 -2.68 -6.38 1.04
N PRO A 41 -3.73 -5.62 1.41
CA PRO A 41 -3.84 -4.22 1.02
C PRO A 41 -2.69 -3.43 1.67
N LEU A 42 -2.02 -2.60 0.88
CA LEU A 42 -0.99 -1.69 1.37
C LEU A 42 -1.57 -0.27 1.41
N ARG A 43 -0.97 0.60 2.21
CA ARG A 43 -1.43 1.99 2.39
C ARG A 43 -0.27 2.95 2.15
N ILE A 44 -0.48 3.94 1.29
CA ILE A 44 0.36 5.14 1.24
C ILE A 44 -0.27 6.17 2.18
N GLN A 45 0.50 6.70 3.11
CA GLN A 45 0.08 7.78 4.00
C GLN A 45 0.97 9.01 3.76
N ILE A 46 0.37 10.18 3.75
CA ILE A 46 1.05 11.47 3.64
C ILE A 46 0.73 12.27 4.90
N ASP A 47 1.78 12.57 5.66
CA ASP A 47 1.74 13.45 6.82
C ASP A 47 2.36 14.79 6.42
N THR A 48 1.61 15.87 6.59
CA THR A 48 2.07 17.23 6.29
C THR A 48 2.37 17.95 7.60
N TYR A 49 3.59 18.46 7.73
CA TYR A 49 4.04 19.23 8.89
C TYR A 49 4.22 20.71 8.53
N SER A 50 3.97 21.59 9.49
CA SER A 50 4.29 23.00 9.32
C SER A 50 5.77 23.25 9.58
N TYR A 51 6.47 23.86 8.63
CA TYR A 51 7.88 24.20 8.75
C TYR A 51 8.21 25.08 9.98
N ASN A 52 7.30 25.99 10.33
CA ASN A 52 7.53 26.96 11.41
C ASN A 52 7.16 26.45 12.80
N HIS A 53 6.50 25.29 12.90
CA HIS A 53 6.12 24.69 14.18
C HIS A 53 7.00 23.48 14.45
N ARG A 54 7.81 23.54 15.51
CA ARG A 54 8.58 22.38 16.02
C ARG A 54 7.67 21.40 16.76
N CYS A 55 6.60 20.95 16.09
CA CYS A 55 5.66 19.99 16.61
C CYS A 55 5.90 18.65 15.93
N ASN A 56 5.89 17.56 16.70
CA ASN A 56 5.97 16.20 16.19
C ASN A 56 4.60 15.67 15.71
N THR A 57 3.57 16.52 15.70
CA THR A 57 2.22 16.19 15.23
C THR A 57 2.00 16.81 13.85
N PRO A 58 1.57 16.04 12.84
CA PRO A 58 1.26 16.58 11.53
C PRO A 58 0.05 17.52 11.59
N THR A 59 0.04 18.56 10.76
CA THR A 59 -1.12 19.47 10.63
C THR A 59 -2.21 18.88 9.75
N HIS A 60 -1.85 17.94 8.88
CA HIS A 60 -2.79 17.22 8.03
C HIS A 60 -2.25 15.82 7.75
N ARG A 61 -3.14 14.84 7.76
CA ARG A 61 -2.84 13.45 7.42
C ARG A 61 -3.84 12.94 6.41
N ALA A 62 -3.36 12.23 5.39
CA ALA A 62 -4.22 11.57 4.43
C ALA A 62 -3.63 10.24 3.95
N PHE A 63 -4.46 9.34 3.45
CA PHE A 63 -4.03 8.03 2.97
C PHE A 63 -4.74 7.57 1.69
N SER A 64 -4.12 6.63 1.00
CA SER A 64 -4.71 5.88 -0.10
C SER A 64 -4.35 4.40 0.02
N GLU A 65 -5.30 3.53 -0.30
CA GLU A 65 -5.07 2.09 -0.36
C GLU A 65 -4.56 1.71 -1.74
N ILE A 66 -3.46 0.96 -1.78
CA ILE A 66 -2.83 0.51 -3.01
C ILE A 66 -2.70 -1.01 -3.01
N LYS A 67 -2.58 -1.56 -4.22
CA LYS A 67 -2.19 -2.95 -4.42
C LYS A 67 -1.07 -3.00 -5.43
N VAL A 68 0.05 -3.58 -5.03
CA VAL A 68 1.27 -3.66 -5.84
C VAL A 68 1.33 -5.05 -6.46
N PHE A 69 1.58 -5.08 -7.76
CA PHE A 69 1.66 -6.29 -8.56
C PHE A 69 3.02 -6.38 -9.23
N CYS A 70 3.47 -7.60 -9.50
CA CYS A 70 4.63 -7.82 -10.36
C CYS A 70 4.28 -7.54 -11.84
N ASP A 71 5.29 -7.12 -12.60
CA ASP A 71 5.21 -6.82 -14.03
C ASP A 71 4.01 -5.91 -14.36
N LYS A 72 3.35 -6.17 -15.49
CA LYS A 72 2.09 -5.54 -15.91
C LYS A 72 0.85 -6.10 -15.18
N GLY A 73 1.00 -6.53 -13.92
CA GLY A 73 -0.05 -7.22 -13.18
C GLY A 73 -1.26 -6.33 -12.88
N ALA A 74 -1.04 -5.04 -12.63
CA ALA A 74 -2.10 -4.05 -12.42
C ALA A 74 -2.96 -3.88 -13.67
N GLU A 75 -2.33 -3.74 -14.84
CA GLU A 75 -3.00 -3.58 -16.13
C GLU A 75 -3.79 -4.85 -16.50
N ARG A 76 -3.22 -6.03 -16.23
CA ARG A 76 -3.94 -7.31 -16.40
C ARG A 76 -5.17 -7.37 -15.51
N LYS A 77 -5.09 -6.85 -14.27
CA LYS A 77 -6.20 -6.82 -13.31
C LYS A 77 -7.31 -5.88 -13.77
N ILE A 78 -6.98 -4.64 -14.14
CA ILE A 78 -7.94 -3.64 -14.64
C ILE A 78 -8.68 -4.18 -15.87
N ARG A 79 -7.92 -4.63 -16.88
CA ARG A 79 -8.50 -5.21 -18.10
C ARG A 79 -9.38 -6.43 -17.83
N GLY A 80 -9.03 -7.22 -16.83
CA GLY A 80 -9.82 -8.38 -16.40
C GLY A 80 -11.17 -7.98 -15.81
N GLU A 81 -11.21 -6.93 -15.00
CA GLU A 81 -12.44 -6.41 -14.38
C GLU A 81 -13.35 -5.72 -15.40
N GLU A 82 -12.78 -4.93 -16.32
CA GLU A 82 -13.52 -4.32 -17.44
C GLU A 82 -14.27 -5.37 -18.27
N ARG A 83 -13.59 -6.46 -18.64
CA ARG A 83 -14.20 -7.57 -19.39
C ARG A 83 -15.37 -8.23 -18.66
N LYS A 84 -15.27 -8.37 -17.32
CA LYS A 84 -16.34 -8.95 -16.50
C LYS A 84 -17.56 -8.03 -16.46
N GLN A 85 -17.36 -6.72 -16.32
CA GLN A 85 -18.45 -5.75 -16.29
C GLN A 85 -19.22 -5.69 -17.63
N ILE A 86 -18.51 -5.79 -18.76
CA ILE A 86 -19.15 -5.82 -20.09
C ILE A 86 -20.06 -7.04 -20.26
N ARG A 87 -19.67 -8.20 -19.72
CA ARG A 87 -20.46 -9.44 -19.80
C ARG A 87 -21.70 -9.44 -18.91
N MET A 88 -21.73 -8.60 -17.87
CA MET A 88 -22.82 -8.50 -16.91
C MET A 88 -23.90 -7.47 -17.28
N LYS A 89 -23.79 -6.75 -18.41
CA LYS A 89 -24.85 -5.85 -18.87
C LYS A 89 -26.08 -6.65 -19.36
N PRO A 90 -27.24 -6.60 -18.67
CA PRO A 90 -28.49 -7.08 -19.23
C PRO A 90 -28.95 -6.11 -20.33
N LYS A 91 -29.48 -6.64 -21.44
CA LYS A 91 -30.26 -5.83 -22.38
C LYS A 91 -31.53 -5.37 -21.67
N GLY A 92 -31.57 -4.12 -21.22
CA GLY A 92 -32.81 -3.46 -20.82
C GLY A 92 -32.86 -2.95 -19.38
N THR A 93 -32.10 -1.90 -19.06
CA THR A 93 -32.56 -0.87 -18.12
C THR A 93 -31.81 0.42 -18.43
N ALA A 94 -32.51 1.39 -18.99
CA ALA A 94 -32.02 2.76 -19.13
C ALA A 94 -32.19 3.44 -17.76
N GLY A 95 -31.08 3.95 -17.20
CA GLY A 95 -31.00 4.56 -15.86
C GLY A 95 -30.56 3.54 -14.81
N SER A 96 -29.37 3.57 -14.22
CA SER A 96 -28.45 4.67 -13.95
C SER A 96 -27.13 4.47 -14.69
N LEU A 97 -26.77 5.45 -15.52
CA LEU A 97 -25.41 5.67 -15.98
C LEU A 97 -24.59 6.14 -14.77
N ALA A 98 -24.25 5.23 -13.86
CA ALA A 98 -23.15 5.46 -12.92
C ALA A 98 -21.85 5.34 -13.71
N ALA A 99 -21.60 6.40 -14.47
CA ALA A 99 -20.34 6.84 -15.03
C ALA A 99 -19.46 5.74 -15.65
N LEU A 100 -19.56 5.62 -16.97
CA LEU A 100 -18.35 5.51 -17.80
C LEU A 100 -17.49 6.75 -17.52
N ASP A 101 -16.80 6.78 -16.39
CA ASP A 101 -15.82 7.81 -16.12
C ASP A 101 -14.51 7.40 -16.76
N ARG A 102 -14.35 7.80 -18.03
CA ARG A 102 -13.06 7.90 -18.71
C ARG A 102 -12.18 9.00 -18.09
N LYS A 103 -12.22 9.20 -16.76
CA LYS A 103 -11.45 10.22 -15.98
C LYS A 103 -10.87 9.68 -14.66
N SER A 104 -10.72 8.36 -14.50
CA SER A 104 -10.25 7.75 -13.24
C SER A 104 -8.74 7.42 -13.22
N ASP A 105 -7.90 8.18 -13.91
CA ASP A 105 -6.42 8.03 -13.80
C ASP A 105 -5.86 8.69 -12.52
N THR A 106 -6.71 9.39 -11.76
CA THR A 106 -6.33 10.08 -10.53
C THR A 106 -7.16 9.58 -9.36
N MET A 107 -6.46 9.17 -8.29
CA MET A 107 -7.06 8.83 -7.01
C MET A 107 -6.72 9.90 -5.98
N PHE A 108 -7.74 10.44 -5.31
CA PHE A 108 -7.55 11.37 -4.21
C PHE A 108 -7.29 10.63 -2.91
N PHE A 109 -6.39 11.18 -2.09
CA PHE A 109 -6.15 10.69 -0.74
C PHE A 109 -7.34 11.01 0.16
N LYS A 110 -7.68 10.08 1.05
CA LYS A 110 -8.70 10.25 2.09
C LYS A 110 -8.06 10.88 3.32
N SER A 111 -8.63 11.97 3.84
CA SER A 111 -8.15 12.60 5.07
C SER A 111 -8.34 11.67 6.29
N LEU A 112 -7.40 11.70 7.23
CA LEU A 112 -7.47 11.03 8.53
C LEU A 112 -7.57 12.09 9.62
N SER A 113 -8.55 11.92 10.51
CA SER A 113 -8.75 12.79 11.67
C SER A 113 -7.76 12.53 12.80
N ASP A 114 -7.21 11.32 12.87
CA ASP A 114 -6.23 10.94 13.88
C ASP A 114 -4.83 11.41 13.46
N LEU A 115 -4.33 12.43 14.15
CA LEU A 115 -3.02 13.04 13.95
C LEU A 115 -2.02 12.60 15.03
N ASP A 116 -2.49 11.98 16.12
CA ASP A 116 -1.67 11.65 17.29
C ASP A 116 -0.98 10.29 17.15
N THR A 117 -1.61 9.34 16.46
CA THR A 117 -1.00 8.04 16.21
C THR A 117 0.27 8.19 15.37
N GLN A 118 1.38 7.67 15.88
CA GLN A 118 2.65 7.64 15.13
C GLN A 118 2.67 6.47 14.13
N PRO A 119 3.15 6.68 12.90
CA PRO A 119 3.33 5.58 11.96
C PRO A 119 4.38 4.59 12.47
N VAL A 120 4.11 3.30 12.29
CA VAL A 120 5.06 2.24 12.67
C VAL A 120 6.17 2.17 11.62
N LEU A 121 7.36 2.67 11.94
CA LEU A 121 8.49 2.65 11.03
C LEU A 121 9.16 1.27 11.04
N PHE A 122 9.40 0.71 9.84
CA PHE A 122 10.28 -0.44 9.71
C PHE A 122 11.73 0.03 9.53
N ILE A 123 12.53 -0.15 10.58
CA ILE A 123 13.96 0.15 10.63
C ILE A 123 14.70 -1.18 10.80
N PRO A 124 15.30 -1.75 9.74
CA PRO A 124 15.93 -3.07 9.78
C PRO A 124 16.78 -3.29 11.04
N ASP A 125 17.71 -2.40 11.32
CA ASP A 125 18.68 -2.56 12.43
C ASP A 125 18.04 -2.57 13.82
N VAL A 126 16.90 -1.90 14.01
CA VAL A 126 16.18 -1.84 15.30
C VAL A 126 15.15 -2.97 15.41
N ASN A 127 14.42 -3.24 14.31
CA ASN A 127 13.37 -4.24 14.28
C ASN A 127 13.92 -5.68 14.30
N PHE A 128 15.08 -5.95 13.70
CA PHE A 128 15.74 -7.26 13.79
C PHE A 128 16.26 -7.55 15.21
N GLY A 129 16.79 -6.53 15.91
CA GLY A 129 17.28 -6.66 17.28
C GLY A 129 16.19 -6.94 18.33
N HIS A 130 14.97 -6.46 18.10
CA HIS A 130 13.82 -6.74 18.97
C HIS A 130 13.21 -8.13 18.72
N LEU A 131 13.21 -8.60 17.45
CA LEU A 131 12.75 -9.95 17.11
C LEU A 131 13.67 -11.05 17.65
N GLN A 132 14.97 -10.77 17.79
CA GLN A 132 15.92 -11.66 18.45
C GLN A 132 15.67 -11.80 19.97
N ARG A 133 15.08 -10.78 20.62
CA ARG A 133 14.76 -10.82 22.07
C ARG A 133 13.38 -11.39 22.37
N THR A 134 12.41 -11.21 21.48
CA THR A 134 11.11 -11.88 21.56
C THR A 134 11.22 -13.24 20.87
N GLY A 135 11.81 -14.22 21.57
CA GLY A 135 11.93 -15.59 21.09
C GLY A 135 10.58 -16.17 20.63
N GLN A 136 10.64 -16.87 19.49
CA GLN A 136 9.55 -17.53 18.75
C GLN A 136 8.62 -16.61 17.96
N VAL A 137 8.74 -16.62 16.63
CA VAL A 137 7.64 -16.84 15.66
C VAL A 137 8.29 -17.11 14.28
N PHE A 138 8.31 -18.40 13.90
CA PHE A 138 8.56 -18.99 12.58
C PHE A 138 9.93 -18.81 11.88
N ALA A 139 10.95 -19.49 12.40
CA ALA A 139 11.89 -20.18 11.51
C ALA A 139 11.21 -21.48 11.03
N PHE A 140 10.61 -21.48 9.83
CA PHE A 140 10.47 -22.74 9.11
C PHE A 140 11.83 -23.00 8.47
N ASN A 141 12.59 -23.87 9.13
CA ASN A 141 13.82 -24.46 8.59
C ASN A 141 13.50 -25.03 7.21
N THR A 142 14.11 -24.47 6.16
CA THR A 142 14.06 -25.04 4.79
C THR A 142 15.20 -26.05 4.58
N GLU A 143 15.89 -26.50 5.64
CA GLU A 143 17.11 -27.32 5.52
C GLU A 143 16.96 -28.79 5.98
N GLU A 144 15.76 -29.38 6.00
CA GLU A 144 15.61 -30.83 6.25
C GLU A 144 14.59 -31.52 5.33
N MET A 145 14.64 -31.26 4.03
CA MET A 145 13.96 -32.12 3.04
C MET A 145 14.84 -32.47 1.83
N GLU A 146 16.14 -32.69 2.10
CA GLU A 146 17.07 -33.36 1.19
C GLU A 146 17.97 -34.31 2.01
N ARG A 147 17.38 -35.31 2.68
CA ARG A 147 18.06 -36.56 3.01
C ARG A 147 17.10 -37.62 3.56
N GLU A 148 16.54 -38.40 2.63
CA GLU A 148 16.28 -39.86 2.65
C GLU A 148 15.44 -40.09 1.38
N GLY A 149 15.84 -40.92 0.43
CA GLY A 149 16.35 -42.28 0.64
C GLY A 149 15.16 -43.20 0.56
#